data_AF-H0EVD3-F1
#
_entry.id   AF-H0EVD3-F1
#
_cell.length_a   1.000
_cell.length_b   1.000
_cell.length_c   1.000
_cell.angle_alpha   90.00
_cell.angle_beta   90.00
_cell.angle_gamma   90.00
#
_symmetry.space_group_name_H-M   'P 1'
#
loop_
_entity.id
_entity.type
_entity.pdbx_description
1 polymer ?
#
loop_
_entity_poly.entity_id
_entity_poly.type
_entity_poly.pdbx_seq_one_letter_code
_entity_poly.pdbx_strand_id
1 'polypeptide(L)'
;MGVVEKGDTIYIPANTITEHKVKVEWQQNLAHKTQDYYSVPFFNKTQGDEQGVIFISTAYLDEFKAKKTGGEDLTIVVDESFQYGQNKEKTTRWLAFHDKSMKAFQWRFVASAKQAFGDKLSSFAGGFLKTYIMVDISALSGFLGDPLRNF
;
A
#
# COMPACT_ATOMS: atom_id res chain seq x y z
N MET A 1 10.23 2.07 16.46
CA MET A 1 9.52 1.57 15.27
C MET A 1 8.16 2.22 15.28
N GLY A 2 7.95 3.12 14.33
CA GLY A 2 6.71 3.87 14.18
C GLY A 2 5.96 3.34 12.98
N VAL A 3 4.68 3.68 12.88
CA VAL A 3 3.94 3.47 11.63
C VAL A 3 4.12 4.69 10.75
N VAL A 4 4.08 4.52 9.42
CA VAL A 4 4.13 5.66 8.48
C VAL A 4 2.99 6.65 8.77
N GLU A 5 3.29 7.94 8.90
CA GLU A 5 2.31 8.97 9.27
C GLU A 5 2.27 10.11 8.25
N LYS A 6 1.26 10.96 8.34
CA LYS A 6 1.21 12.21 7.57
C LYS A 6 2.42 13.08 7.95
N GLY A 7 3.06 13.67 6.95
CA GLY A 7 4.28 14.46 7.10
C GLY A 7 5.57 13.63 7.01
N ASP A 8 5.48 12.29 7.04
CA ASP A 8 6.65 11.46 6.82
C ASP A 8 7.17 11.59 5.39
N THR A 9 8.49 11.47 5.24
CA THR A 9 9.14 11.46 3.92
C THR A 9 9.48 10.02 3.56
N ILE A 10 8.86 9.51 2.51
CA ILE A 10 9.12 8.17 1.97
C ILE A 10 10.01 8.25 0.74
N TYR A 11 10.84 7.23 0.57
CA TYR A 11 11.73 7.05 -0.55
C TYR A 11 11.38 5.77 -1.29
N ILE A 12 11.24 5.86 -2.61
CA ILE A 12 10.97 4.73 -3.49
C ILE A 12 12.07 4.64 -4.55
N PRO A 13 12.76 3.50 -4.65
CA PRO A 13 13.68 3.25 -5.75
C PRO A 13 12.93 3.33 -7.09
N ALA A 14 13.35 4.20 -8.01
CA ALA A 14 12.61 4.44 -9.25
C ALA A 14 12.44 3.19 -10.13
N ASN A 15 13.36 2.24 -10.03
CA ASN A 15 13.35 0.96 -10.74
C ASN A 15 12.27 -0.02 -10.24
N THR A 16 11.76 0.13 -9.02
CA THR A 16 10.78 -0.81 -8.44
C THR A 16 9.33 -0.39 -8.65
N ILE A 17 9.09 0.85 -9.09
CA ILE A 17 7.73 1.45 -9.10
C ILE A 17 6.73 0.74 -10.01
N THR A 18 7.20 0.09 -11.08
CA THR A 18 6.35 -0.65 -12.03
C THR A 18 6.62 -2.16 -12.04
N GLU A 19 7.45 -2.66 -11.12
CA GLU A 19 7.92 -4.04 -11.15
C GLU A 19 6.83 -5.05 -10.79
N HIS A 20 5.96 -4.69 -9.85
CA HIS A 20 4.96 -5.61 -9.32
C HIS A 20 3.56 -5.05 -9.44
N LYS A 21 2.79 -5.63 -10.36
CA LYS A 21 1.40 -5.27 -10.60
C LYS A 21 0.47 -6.22 -9.87
N VAL A 22 -0.47 -5.69 -9.10
CA VAL A 22 -1.51 -6.42 -8.38
C VAL A 22 -2.88 -5.93 -8.82
N LYS A 23 -3.83 -6.84 -8.99
CA LYS A 23 -5.21 -6.51 -9.33
C LYS A 23 -6.07 -6.60 -8.09
N VAL A 24 -6.69 -5.49 -7.71
CA VAL A 24 -7.57 -5.41 -6.54
C VAL A 24 -9.02 -5.39 -6.99
N GLU A 25 -9.81 -6.32 -6.48
CA GLU A 25 -11.23 -6.49 -6.82
C GLU A 25 -12.10 -6.30 -5.58
N TRP A 26 -13.18 -5.52 -5.70
CA TRP A 26 -14.13 -5.27 -4.63
C TRP A 26 -15.55 -5.05 -5.18
N GLN A 27 -16.52 -4.91 -4.27
CA GLN A 27 -17.90 -4.58 -4.61
C GLN A 27 -18.27 -3.25 -3.96
N GLN A 28 -18.91 -2.37 -4.72
CA GLN A 28 -19.37 -1.05 -4.27
C GLN A 28 -20.65 -0.69 -5.01
N ASN A 29 -21.67 -0.25 -4.28
CA ASN A 29 -22.99 0.10 -4.84
C ASN A 29 -23.59 -1.03 -5.70
N LEU A 30 -23.51 -2.28 -5.20
CA LEU A 30 -23.93 -3.50 -5.91
C LEU A 30 -23.16 -3.81 -7.21
N ALA A 31 -22.18 -2.99 -7.60
CA ALA A 31 -21.35 -3.21 -8.78
C ALA A 31 -20.00 -3.84 -8.39
N HIS A 32 -19.54 -4.79 -9.21
CA HIS A 32 -18.18 -5.30 -9.16
C HIS A 32 -17.21 -4.25 -9.71
N LYS A 33 -16.15 -3.98 -8.97
CA LYS A 33 -15.10 -3.04 -9.31
C LYS A 33 -13.76 -3.76 -9.29
N THR A 34 -12.90 -3.38 -10.22
CA THR A 34 -11.54 -3.89 -10.32
C THR A 34 -10.63 -2.73 -10.66
N GLN A 35 -9.43 -2.71 -10.09
CA GLN A 35 -8.42 -1.71 -10.37
C GLN A 35 -7.03 -2.34 -10.24
N ASP A 36 -6.16 -2.00 -11.19
CA ASP A 36 -4.78 -2.42 -11.17
C ASP A 36 -3.92 -1.42 -10.38
N TYR A 37 -3.07 -1.96 -9.51
CA TYR A 37 -2.13 -1.21 -8.68
C TYR A 37 -0.70 -1.73 -8.88
N TYR A 38 0.27 -0.85 -8.71
CA TYR A 38 1.64 -1.24 -8.45
C TYR A 38 1.85 -1.39 -6.94
N SER A 39 2.37 -2.53 -6.51
CA SER A 39 2.78 -2.74 -5.11
C SER A 39 4.28 -2.49 -5.03
N VAL A 40 4.65 -1.46 -4.29
CA VAL A 40 6.02 -0.93 -4.31
C VAL A 40 6.56 -0.86 -2.89
N PRO A 41 7.77 -1.39 -2.63
CA PRO A 41 8.44 -1.17 -1.36
C PRO A 41 8.92 0.29 -1.26
N PHE A 42 8.76 0.91 -0.09
CA PHE A 42 9.31 2.22 0.21
C PHE A 42 10.13 2.17 1.50
N PHE A 43 10.98 3.17 1.69
CA PHE A 43 11.77 3.40 2.90
C PHE A 43 11.32 4.71 3.55
N ASN A 44 10.94 4.67 4.82
CA ASN A 44 10.54 5.85 5.57
C ASN A 44 11.78 6.60 6.08
N LYS A 45 12.19 7.67 5.39
CA LYS A 45 13.38 8.46 5.72
C LYS A 45 13.24 9.20 7.06
N THR A 46 12.04 9.60 7.45
CA THR A 46 11.79 10.27 8.74
C THR A 46 11.78 9.30 9.92
N GLN A 47 11.56 8.00 9.67
CA GLN A 47 11.54 6.96 10.69
C GLN A 47 12.72 5.98 10.59
N GLY A 48 13.90 6.46 10.17
CA GLY A 48 15.13 5.67 10.20
C GLY A 48 15.18 4.55 9.16
N ASP A 49 14.69 4.82 7.94
CA ASP A 49 14.67 3.88 6.82
C ASP A 49 13.79 2.64 7.04
N GLU A 50 12.76 2.74 7.89
CA GLU A 50 11.80 1.67 8.10
C GLU A 50 11.08 1.32 6.78
N GLN A 51 11.06 0.03 6.42
CA GLN A 51 10.48 -0.42 5.16
C GLN A 51 8.97 -0.59 5.26
N GLY A 52 8.26 -0.14 4.24
CA GLY A 52 6.82 -0.29 4.10
C GLY A 52 6.40 -0.61 2.67
N VAL A 53 5.10 -0.75 2.47
CA VAL A 53 4.51 -0.99 1.15
C VAL A 53 3.53 0.11 0.82
N ILE A 54 3.57 0.55 -0.43
CA ILE A 54 2.57 1.42 -1.03
C ILE A 54 1.90 0.72 -2.22
N PHE A 55 0.59 0.89 -2.35
CA PHE A 55 -0.18 0.51 -3.52
C PHE A 55 -0.53 1.76 -4.33
N ILE A 56 -0.02 1.86 -5.55
CA ILE A 56 -0.23 3.02 -6.43
C ILE A 56 -1.14 2.58 -7.57
N SER A 57 -2.31 3.19 -7.71
CA SER A 57 -3.19 2.89 -8.84
C SER A 57 -2.48 3.21 -10.15
N THR A 58 -2.57 2.31 -11.12
CA THR A 58 -1.98 2.50 -12.46
C THR A 58 -2.42 3.81 -13.12
N ALA A 59 -3.68 4.22 -12.93
CA ALA A 59 -4.23 5.47 -13.45
C ALA A 59 -3.71 6.72 -12.73
N TYR A 60 -3.14 6.56 -11.53
CA TYR A 60 -2.63 7.64 -10.67
C TYR A 60 -1.11 7.65 -10.60
N LEU A 61 -0.41 6.84 -11.42
CA LEU A 61 1.04 6.73 -11.39
C LEU A 61 1.73 8.06 -11.75
N ASP A 62 1.22 8.77 -12.76
CA ASP A 62 1.83 10.03 -13.19
C ASP A 62 1.63 11.14 -12.16
N GLU A 63 0.43 11.21 -11.56
CA GLU A 63 0.15 12.12 -10.44
C GLU A 63 1.05 11.80 -9.24
N PHE A 64 1.22 10.51 -8.92
CA PHE A 64 2.14 10.08 -7.87
C PHE A 64 3.58 10.53 -8.12
N LYS A 65 4.09 10.32 -9.35
CA LYS A 65 5.44 10.75 -9.74
C LYS A 65 5.59 12.28 -9.71
N ALA A 66 4.53 13.03 -9.99
CA ALA A 66 4.53 14.48 -9.92
C ALA A 66 4.67 15.01 -8.47
N LYS A 67 4.35 14.20 -7.45
CA LYS A 67 4.55 14.56 -6.03
C LYS A 67 6.00 14.47 -5.56
N LYS A 68 6.93 14.07 -6.42
CA LYS A 68 8.35 13.97 -6.06
C LYS A 68 8.88 15.32 -5.55
N THR A 69 9.64 15.28 -4.47
CA THR A 69 10.33 16.43 -3.90
C THR A 69 11.85 16.18 -4.03
N GLY A 70 12.53 16.92 -4.90
CA GLY A 70 13.98 16.80 -5.11
C GLY A 70 14.41 16.04 -6.38
N GLY A 71 15.67 15.58 -6.41
CA GLY A 71 16.46 15.12 -7.57
C GLY A 71 16.00 13.85 -8.32
N GLU A 72 16.94 12.97 -8.69
CA GLU A 72 16.66 11.79 -9.56
C GLU A 72 15.77 10.73 -8.92
N ASP A 73 15.70 10.68 -7.58
CA ASP A 73 14.95 9.68 -6.82
C ASP A 73 13.51 10.10 -6.47
N LEU A 74 12.59 9.12 -6.37
CA LEU A 74 11.21 9.31 -5.95
C LEU A 74 11.11 9.44 -4.42
N THR A 75 11.46 10.62 -3.93
CA THR A 75 11.23 11.04 -2.54
C THR A 75 9.91 11.82 -2.47
N ILE A 76 8.99 11.41 -1.61
CA ILE A 76 7.65 11.98 -1.52
C ILE A 76 7.28 12.20 -0.06
N VAL A 77 6.66 13.35 0.24
CA VAL A 77 6.06 13.62 1.54
C VAL A 77 4.65 13.02 1.56
N VAL A 78 4.36 12.20 2.57
CA VAL A 78 3.04 11.63 2.81
C VAL A 78 2.10 12.73 3.27
N ASP A 79 1.02 12.95 2.52
CA ASP A 79 0.03 13.98 2.79
C ASP A 79 -1.41 13.44 2.72
N GLU A 80 -2.39 14.35 2.69
CA GLU A 80 -3.81 14.01 2.65
C GLU A 80 -4.25 13.40 1.32
N SER A 81 -3.42 13.30 0.29
CA SER A 81 -3.76 12.58 -0.95
C SER A 81 -3.66 11.06 -0.78
N PHE A 82 -2.96 10.59 0.25
CA PHE A 82 -2.82 9.18 0.54
C PHE A 82 -3.97 8.64 1.38
N GLN A 83 -4.26 7.35 1.23
CA GLN A 83 -4.98 6.56 2.21
C GLN A 83 -4.06 5.50 2.79
N TYR A 84 -4.50 4.83 3.84
CA TYR A 84 -3.72 3.77 4.46
C TYR A 84 -4.57 2.59 4.94
N GLY A 85 -3.95 1.42 4.97
CA GLY A 85 -4.42 0.25 5.72
C GLY A 85 -3.50 -0.04 6.90
N GLN A 86 -3.96 -0.79 7.89
CA GLN A 86 -3.21 -1.12 9.10
C GLN A 86 -3.63 -2.45 9.71
N ASN A 87 -2.76 -3.08 10.49
CA ASN A 87 -3.15 -4.25 11.29
C ASN A 87 -4.07 -3.85 12.48
N LYS A 88 -4.72 -4.83 13.11
CA LYS A 88 -5.61 -4.60 14.26
C LYS A 88 -4.88 -3.98 15.45
N GLU A 89 -3.62 -4.37 15.66
CA GLU A 89 -2.76 -3.90 16.73
C GLU A 89 -2.22 -2.47 16.48
N LYS A 90 -2.47 -1.91 15.28
CA LYS A 90 -1.98 -0.58 14.83
C LYS A 90 -0.46 -0.43 14.91
N THR A 91 0.26 -1.54 14.80
CA THR A 91 1.72 -1.60 14.80
C THR A 91 2.31 -1.61 13.40
N THR A 92 1.48 -1.82 12.37
CA THR A 92 1.90 -1.77 10.96
C THR A 92 0.89 -1.00 10.14
N ARG A 93 1.39 -0.17 9.22
CA ARG A 93 0.59 0.64 8.31
C ARG A 93 1.22 0.63 6.92
N TRP A 94 0.40 0.60 5.89
CA TRP A 94 0.80 0.68 4.48
C TRP A 94 -0.03 1.74 3.77
N LEU A 95 0.47 2.23 2.64
CA LEU A 95 -0.11 3.35 1.93
C LEU A 95 -0.88 2.89 0.68
N ALA A 96 -1.89 3.66 0.30
CA ALA A 96 -2.58 3.58 -0.97
C ALA A 96 -2.62 4.98 -1.61
N PHE A 97 -2.27 5.05 -2.90
CA PHE A 97 -2.36 6.27 -3.70
C PHE A 97 -3.25 6.01 -4.92
N HIS A 98 -4.46 6.57 -4.88
CA HIS A 98 -5.53 6.30 -5.82
C HIS A 98 -6.72 7.25 -5.60
N ASP A 99 -7.74 7.14 -6.45
CA ASP A 99 -9.03 7.81 -6.22
C ASP A 99 -9.65 7.38 -4.89
N LYS A 100 -9.80 8.33 -3.96
CA LYS A 100 -10.42 8.14 -2.65
C LYS A 100 -11.93 7.84 -2.70
N SER A 101 -12.57 8.01 -3.86
CA SER A 101 -13.95 7.56 -4.08
C SER A 101 -14.06 6.02 -4.11
N MET A 102 -12.94 5.33 -4.33
CA MET A 102 -12.84 3.88 -4.31
C MET A 102 -12.88 3.35 -2.87
N LYS A 103 -14.01 2.78 -2.47
CA LYS A 103 -14.23 2.26 -1.10
C LYS A 103 -13.86 0.79 -0.97
N ALA A 104 -12.70 0.42 -1.52
CA ALA A 104 -12.16 -0.91 -1.36
C ALA A 104 -11.75 -1.15 0.10
N PHE A 105 -12.09 -2.32 0.64
CA PHE A 105 -11.65 -2.72 1.98
C PHE A 105 -10.15 -2.99 1.98
N GLN A 106 -9.46 -2.62 3.07
CA GLN A 106 -8.01 -2.79 3.19
C GLN A 106 -7.54 -4.24 2.95
N TRP A 107 -8.31 -5.24 3.38
CA TRP A 107 -7.97 -6.65 3.23
C TRP A 107 -7.88 -7.09 1.76
N ARG A 108 -8.57 -6.39 0.84
CA ARG A 108 -8.52 -6.70 -0.60
C ARG A 108 -7.13 -6.49 -1.18
N PHE A 109 -6.42 -5.46 -0.73
CA PHE A 109 -5.06 -5.17 -1.18
C PHE A 109 -4.08 -6.25 -0.70
N VAL A 110 -4.19 -6.62 0.58
CA VAL A 110 -3.36 -7.67 1.19
C VAL A 110 -3.61 -9.02 0.52
N ALA A 111 -4.88 -9.38 0.28
CA ALA A 111 -5.24 -10.61 -0.44
C ALA A 111 -4.69 -10.61 -1.88
N SER A 112 -4.80 -9.48 -2.58
CA SER A 112 -4.28 -9.34 -3.95
C SER A 112 -2.75 -9.45 -4.00
N ALA A 113 -2.05 -8.85 -3.04
CA ALA A 113 -0.61 -8.99 -2.88
C ALA A 113 -0.23 -10.46 -2.59
N LYS A 114 -0.93 -11.12 -1.66
CA LYS A 114 -0.69 -12.55 -1.36
C LYS A 114 -0.92 -13.45 -2.58
N GLN A 115 -1.95 -13.17 -3.37
CA GLN A 115 -2.21 -13.87 -4.62
C GLN A 115 -1.12 -13.62 -5.68
N ALA A 116 -0.61 -12.39 -5.79
CA ALA A 116 0.40 -12.03 -6.78
C ALA A 116 1.81 -12.55 -6.42
N PHE A 117 2.16 -12.54 -5.13
CA PHE A 117 3.52 -12.85 -4.68
C PHE A 117 3.72 -14.27 -4.16
N GLY A 118 2.65 -14.96 -3.74
CA GLY A 118 2.74 -16.31 -3.17
C GLY A 118 3.82 -16.41 -2.08
N ASP A 119 4.74 -17.35 -2.23
CA ASP A 119 5.83 -17.61 -1.28
C ASP A 119 6.88 -16.48 -1.22
N LYS A 120 6.99 -15.67 -2.28
CA LYS A 120 7.92 -14.53 -2.36
C LYS A 120 7.49 -13.33 -1.51
N LEU A 121 6.27 -13.38 -0.96
CA LEU A 121 5.73 -12.33 -0.10
C LEU A 121 6.58 -12.08 1.16
N SER A 122 7.27 -13.12 1.65
CA SER A 122 8.12 -13.07 2.86
C SER A 122 9.37 -12.20 2.69
N SER A 123 9.91 -12.11 1.48
CA SER A 123 11.05 -11.24 1.14
C SER A 123 10.64 -9.84 0.70
N PHE A 124 9.35 -9.61 0.41
CA PHE A 124 8.88 -8.34 -0.12
C PHE A 124 8.86 -7.25 0.96
N ALA A 125 9.40 -6.08 0.62
CA ALA A 125 9.52 -4.92 1.51
C ALA A 125 10.10 -5.28 2.89
N GLY A 126 11.20 -6.04 2.90
CA GLY A 126 11.90 -6.41 4.14
C GLY A 126 11.09 -7.33 5.05
N GLY A 127 10.09 -8.01 4.50
CA GLY A 127 9.14 -8.81 5.26
C GLY A 127 8.05 -7.97 5.93
N PHE A 128 7.83 -6.72 5.52
CA PHE A 128 6.66 -5.92 5.95
C PHE A 128 5.36 -6.74 5.82
N LEU A 129 5.20 -7.44 4.70
CA LEU A 129 4.00 -8.22 4.48
C LEU A 129 3.93 -9.49 5.35
N LYS A 130 5.01 -9.90 6.02
CA LYS A 130 5.08 -11.08 6.91
C LYS A 130 4.03 -11.07 8.02
N THR A 131 3.72 -9.90 8.58
CA THR A 131 2.63 -9.76 9.57
C THR A 131 1.28 -10.18 9.00
N TYR A 132 1.09 -10.09 7.68
CA TYR A 132 -0.12 -10.48 6.97
C TYR A 132 -0.05 -11.88 6.33
N ILE A 133 1.14 -12.47 6.14
CA ILE A 133 1.31 -13.80 5.49
C ILE A 133 0.67 -14.91 6.31
N MET A 134 0.89 -14.88 7.63
CA MET A 134 0.38 -15.89 8.56
C MET A 134 -1.13 -15.76 8.80
N VAL A 135 -1.74 -14.67 8.34
CA VAL A 135 -3.18 -14.50 8.40
C VAL A 135 -3.81 -15.28 7.24
N ASP A 136 -4.65 -16.25 7.57
CA ASP A 136 -5.50 -16.95 6.61
C ASP A 136 -6.31 -15.91 5.82
N ILE A 137 -6.48 -16.07 4.50
CA ILE A 137 -7.28 -15.11 3.69
C ILE A 137 -8.73 -15.05 4.19
N SER A 138 -9.25 -16.17 4.69
CA SER A 138 -10.54 -16.26 5.36
C SER A 138 -10.53 -15.51 6.70
N ALA A 139 -9.39 -15.42 7.38
CA ALA A 139 -9.17 -14.59 8.57
C ALA A 139 -8.74 -13.14 8.25
N LEU A 140 -8.35 -12.84 7.01
CA LEU A 140 -8.25 -11.46 6.49
C LEU A 140 -9.65 -10.86 6.37
N SER A 141 -10.67 -11.70 6.20
CA SER A 141 -12.05 -11.28 6.47
C SER A 141 -12.29 -11.00 7.97
N GLY A 142 -11.42 -11.39 8.89
CA GLY A 142 -11.43 -10.82 10.26
C GLY A 142 -11.11 -9.32 10.31
N PHE A 143 -10.60 -8.73 9.23
CA PHE A 143 -10.53 -7.29 8.95
C PHE A 143 -11.80 -6.76 8.23
N LEU A 144 -12.83 -7.60 8.06
CA LEU A 144 -14.13 -7.27 7.43
C LEU A 144 -14.66 -6.00 8.07
N GLY A 145 -14.69 -4.95 7.27
CA GLY A 145 -15.47 -3.75 7.59
C GLY A 145 -14.69 -2.46 7.47
N ASP A 146 -13.36 -2.50 7.54
CA ASP A 146 -12.59 -1.26 7.48
C ASP A 146 -12.25 -0.91 6.02
N PRO A 147 -12.87 0.14 5.43
CA PRO A 147 -12.32 0.75 4.24
C PRO A 147 -10.92 1.28 4.54
N LEU A 148 -10.20 1.65 3.48
CA LEU A 148 -8.99 2.43 3.63
C LEU A 148 -9.27 3.71 4.43
N ARG A 149 -8.29 4.10 5.25
CA ARG A 149 -8.38 5.24 6.17
C ARG A 149 -7.71 6.46 5.54
N ASN A 150 -8.24 7.64 5.82
CA ASN A 150 -7.58 8.90 5.48
C ASN A 150 -6.65 9.32 6.63
N PHE A 151 -5.58 10.03 6.28
CA PHE A 151 -4.75 10.76 7.23
C PHE A 151 -5.44 12.02 7.77
#